data_AF-S2EYN8-F1
#
_entry.id   AF-S2EYN8-F1
#
_cell.length_a   1.000
_cell.length_b   1.000
_cell.length_c   1.000
_cell.angle_alpha   90.00
_cell.angle_beta   90.00
_cell.angle_gamma   90.00
#
_symmetry.space_group_name_H-M   'P 1'
#
loop_
_entity.id
_entity.type
_entity.pdbx_description
1 polymer ?
#
loop_
_entity_poly.entity_id
_entity_poly.type
_entity_poly.pdbx_seq_one_letter_code
_entity_poly.pdbx_strand_id
1 'polypeptide(L)'
;MDAEQVWRLWRRLLRDEMLQQQLYEAQGAIEWLQNFPDNERAILHTYASQFERVKWFVENYQFRLVNSFINALETGAPLTLRALINIGLDLPTLSKAFLRQQKWFDYGPRVYGYCDAVLDFLLERQELADYPQIRDLIGLERECVHLYTGLVKASAVVPGQYQRTDSARIYQSSYALSQWLRDKSLLGRSSPEGTSQHILVYLPTPETRHKFTLISPRATYLYRCLEQPQSLVTLTQILGSTAAQPSGEDIALLGKLHQLNAIRMPV
;
A
#
# COMPACT_ATOMS: atom_id res chain seq x y z
N MET A 1 -29.67 26.19 -14.06
CA MET A 1 -29.00 24.87 -14.01
C MET A 1 -28.40 24.73 -12.63
N ASP A 2 -28.74 23.69 -11.87
CA ASP A 2 -28.26 23.51 -10.51
C ASP A 2 -26.76 23.14 -10.51
N ALA A 3 -25.94 23.91 -9.80
CA ALA A 3 -24.48 23.73 -9.76
C ALA A 3 -24.09 22.38 -9.15
N GLU A 4 -24.84 21.89 -8.15
CA GLU A 4 -24.57 20.59 -7.55
C GLU A 4 -24.81 19.46 -8.55
N GLN A 5 -25.89 19.56 -9.32
CA GLN A 5 -26.22 18.60 -10.36
C GLN A 5 -25.16 18.56 -11.47
N VAL A 6 -24.72 19.73 -11.95
CA VAL A 6 -23.62 19.84 -12.93
C VAL A 6 -22.35 19.17 -12.39
N TRP A 7 -21.99 19.44 -11.13
CA TRP A 7 -20.83 18.82 -10.50
C TRP A 7 -20.93 17.30 -10.36
N ARG A 8 -22.10 16.77 -9.99
CA ARG A 8 -22.34 15.31 -9.89
C ARG A 8 -22.22 14.65 -11.26
N LEU A 9 -22.83 15.23 -12.29
CA LEU A 9 -22.78 14.68 -13.65
C LEU A 9 -21.36 14.76 -14.24
N TRP A 10 -20.63 15.84 -13.99
CA TRP A 10 -19.23 15.96 -14.37
C TRP A 10 -18.37 14.84 -13.75
N ARG A 11 -18.49 14.62 -12.43
CA ARG A 11 -17.76 13.53 -11.76
C ARG A 11 -18.12 12.15 -12.28
N ARG A 12 -19.38 11.93 -12.68
CA ARG A 12 -19.80 10.70 -13.36
C ARG A 12 -19.13 10.59 -14.73
N LEU A 13 -19.19 11.62 -15.55
CA LEU A 13 -18.56 11.65 -16.87
C LEU A 13 -17.05 11.38 -16.81
N LEU A 14 -16.34 11.86 -15.80
CA LEU A 14 -14.91 11.58 -15.61
C LEU A 14 -14.58 10.10 -15.36
N ARG A 15 -15.55 9.27 -14.94
CA ARG A 15 -15.35 7.91 -14.43
C ARG A 15 -16.09 6.83 -15.20
N ASP A 16 -17.18 7.19 -15.88
CA ASP A 16 -18.08 6.29 -16.57
C ASP A 16 -17.61 6.11 -18.03
N GLU A 17 -16.80 5.07 -18.29
CA GLU A 17 -16.26 4.77 -19.62
C GLU A 17 -17.37 4.55 -20.67
N MET A 18 -18.54 4.03 -20.28
CA MET A 18 -19.66 3.84 -21.21
C MET A 18 -20.27 5.18 -21.62
N LEU A 19 -20.49 6.08 -20.65
CA LEU A 19 -20.98 7.43 -20.94
C LEU A 19 -19.98 8.22 -21.79
N GLN A 20 -18.68 8.06 -21.52
CA GLN A 20 -17.62 8.64 -22.34
C GLN A 20 -17.65 8.10 -23.77
N GLN A 21 -17.77 6.77 -23.94
CA GLN A 21 -17.85 6.14 -25.25
C GLN A 21 -19.05 6.66 -26.06
N GLN A 22 -20.24 6.73 -25.44
CA GLN A 22 -21.43 7.30 -26.09
C GLN A 22 -21.21 8.75 -26.52
N LEU A 23 -20.60 9.58 -25.66
CA LEU A 23 -20.25 10.96 -25.99
C LEU A 23 -19.24 11.03 -27.16
N TYR A 24 -18.27 10.10 -27.20
CA TYR A 24 -17.20 10.08 -28.19
C TYR A 24 -17.66 9.57 -29.55
N GLU A 25 -18.50 8.54 -29.58
CA GLU A 25 -19.12 8.00 -30.80
C GLU A 25 -20.11 8.98 -31.41
N ALA A 26 -20.87 9.71 -30.57
CA ALA A 26 -21.82 10.70 -31.03
C ALA A 26 -21.14 11.92 -31.71
N GLN A 27 -19.87 12.21 -31.41
CA GLN A 27 -19.10 13.33 -31.99
C GLN A 27 -19.87 14.67 -32.00
N GLY A 28 -20.61 14.96 -30.93
CA GLY A 28 -21.44 16.17 -30.82
C GLY A 28 -22.91 16.02 -31.26
N ALA A 29 -23.31 14.87 -31.81
CA ALA A 29 -24.71 14.51 -31.99
C ALA A 29 -25.42 14.36 -30.62
N ILE A 30 -26.72 14.65 -30.59
CA ILE A 30 -27.50 14.78 -29.33
C ILE A 30 -28.63 13.75 -29.20
N GLU A 31 -28.85 12.93 -30.21
CA GLU A 31 -29.98 11.98 -30.29
C GLU A 31 -29.92 10.92 -29.19
N TRP A 32 -28.72 10.46 -28.82
CA TRP A 32 -28.48 9.51 -27.73
C TRP A 32 -28.91 10.03 -26.35
N LEU A 33 -29.05 11.35 -26.19
CA LEU A 33 -29.45 11.99 -24.93
C LEU A 33 -30.93 11.77 -24.57
N GLN A 34 -31.74 11.22 -25.48
CA GLN A 34 -33.15 10.89 -25.22
C GLN A 34 -33.31 9.87 -24.09
N ASN A 35 -32.29 9.04 -23.86
CA ASN A 35 -32.27 8.01 -22.81
C ASN A 35 -31.98 8.58 -21.40
N PHE A 36 -31.72 9.87 -21.28
CA PHE A 36 -31.40 10.52 -20.00
C PHE A 36 -32.56 11.38 -19.49
N PRO A 37 -32.70 11.52 -18.15
CA PRO A 37 -33.65 12.46 -17.54
C PRO A 37 -33.45 13.90 -18.02
N ASP A 38 -34.52 14.69 -18.11
CA ASP A 38 -34.49 16.05 -18.68
C ASP A 38 -33.47 16.97 -18.00
N ASN A 39 -33.29 16.82 -16.69
CA ASN A 39 -32.35 17.60 -15.90
C ASN A 39 -30.88 17.26 -16.22
N GLU A 40 -30.55 16.00 -16.54
CA GLU A 40 -29.21 15.60 -16.99
C GLU A 40 -29.00 15.91 -18.48
N ARG A 41 -30.06 15.75 -19.29
CA ARG A 41 -30.04 15.99 -20.74
C ARG A 41 -29.55 17.38 -21.09
N ALA A 42 -30.03 18.42 -20.41
CA ALA A 42 -29.60 19.80 -20.66
C ALA A 42 -28.10 20.01 -20.40
N ILE A 43 -27.55 19.34 -19.39
CA ILE A 43 -26.12 19.42 -19.03
C ILE A 43 -25.29 18.65 -20.06
N LEU A 44 -25.68 17.41 -20.38
CA LEU A 44 -24.98 16.58 -21.37
C LEU A 44 -25.03 17.18 -22.77
N HIS A 45 -26.13 17.85 -23.13
CA HIS A 45 -26.23 18.61 -24.37
C HIS A 45 -25.17 19.72 -24.44
N THR A 46 -24.93 20.41 -23.32
CA THR A 46 -23.89 21.44 -23.22
C THR A 46 -22.49 20.83 -23.35
N TYR A 47 -22.27 19.63 -22.79
CA TYR A 47 -21.00 18.92 -22.95
C TYR A 47 -20.78 18.41 -24.37
N ALA A 48 -21.82 17.89 -25.02
CA ALA A 48 -21.77 17.42 -26.41
C ALA A 48 -21.48 18.57 -27.39
N SER A 49 -22.06 19.75 -27.18
CA SER A 49 -21.77 20.92 -28.02
C SER A 49 -20.34 21.47 -27.84
N GLN A 50 -19.65 21.10 -26.76
CA GLN A 50 -18.25 21.43 -26.48
C GLN A 50 -17.34 20.18 -26.51
N PHE A 51 -17.69 19.20 -27.34
CA PHE A 51 -17.10 17.87 -27.36
C PHE A 51 -15.57 17.84 -27.24
N GLU A 52 -14.85 18.54 -28.13
CA GLU A 52 -13.38 18.52 -28.13
C GLU A 52 -12.76 18.94 -26.80
N ARG A 53 -13.34 19.98 -26.18
CA ARG A 53 -12.88 20.48 -24.88
C ARG A 53 -13.17 19.49 -23.76
N VAL A 54 -14.37 18.90 -23.77
CA VAL A 54 -14.80 17.92 -22.77
C VAL A 54 -13.95 16.65 -22.86
N LYS A 55 -13.76 16.13 -24.07
CA LYS A 55 -12.89 14.98 -24.36
C LYS A 55 -11.49 15.20 -23.82
N TRP A 56 -10.87 16.34 -24.13
CA TRP A 56 -9.54 16.67 -23.63
C TRP A 56 -9.48 16.65 -22.09
N PHE A 57 -10.46 17.23 -21.40
CA PHE A 57 -10.50 17.21 -19.93
C PHE A 57 -10.63 15.80 -19.35
N VAL A 58 -11.48 14.96 -19.93
CA VAL A 58 -11.67 13.56 -19.50
C VAL A 58 -10.37 12.77 -19.71
N GLU A 59 -9.76 12.86 -20.89
CA GLU A 59 -8.52 12.15 -21.22
C GLU A 59 -7.37 12.58 -20.30
N ASN A 60 -7.22 13.88 -20.01
CA ASN A 60 -6.20 14.38 -19.09
C ASN A 60 -6.43 13.89 -17.65
N TYR A 61 -7.69 13.86 -17.20
CA TYR A 61 -8.02 13.35 -15.87
C TYR A 61 -7.68 11.86 -15.74
N GLN A 62 -8.08 11.04 -16.72
CA GLN A 62 -7.78 9.62 -16.73
C GLN A 62 -6.28 9.35 -16.84
N PHE A 63 -5.57 10.07 -17.70
CA PHE A 63 -4.12 9.98 -17.80
C PHE A 63 -3.43 10.23 -16.45
N ARG A 64 -3.87 11.25 -15.70
CA ARG A 64 -3.36 11.52 -14.35
C ARG A 64 -3.64 10.39 -13.37
N LEU A 65 -4.83 9.81 -13.40
CA LEU A 65 -5.18 8.68 -12.52
C LEU A 65 -4.35 7.43 -12.85
N VAL A 66 -4.14 7.15 -14.14
CA VAL A 66 -3.30 6.05 -14.61
C VAL A 66 -1.87 6.21 -14.10
N ASN A 67 -1.31 7.42 -14.18
CA ASN A 67 0.04 7.69 -13.67
C ASN A 67 0.11 7.65 -12.14
N SER A 68 -0.99 7.96 -11.45
CA SER A 68 -1.02 7.91 -9.99
C SER A 68 -0.83 6.50 -9.43
N PHE A 69 -1.19 5.46 -10.19
CA PHE A 69 -0.87 4.06 -9.86
C PHE A 69 0.64 3.84 -9.75
N ILE A 70 1.39 4.27 -10.77
CA ILE A 70 2.86 4.14 -10.80
C ILE A 70 3.48 4.99 -9.70
N ASN A 71 3.04 6.24 -9.55
CA ASN A 71 3.54 7.15 -8.52
C ASN A 71 3.31 6.61 -7.10
N ALA A 72 2.18 5.92 -6.86
CA ALA A 72 1.88 5.30 -5.59
C ALA A 72 2.87 4.17 -5.28
N LEU A 73 3.19 3.32 -6.27
CA LEU A 73 4.23 2.29 -6.15
C LEU A 73 5.63 2.90 -5.99
N GLU A 74 6.00 3.91 -6.77
CA GLU A 74 7.29 4.61 -6.60
C GLU A 74 7.48 5.16 -5.19
N THR A 75 6.39 5.66 -4.58
CA THR A 75 6.42 6.28 -3.26
C THR A 75 6.43 5.22 -2.15
N GLY A 76 5.51 4.27 -2.19
CA GLY A 76 5.23 3.34 -1.10
C GLY A 76 5.81 1.93 -1.25
N ALA A 77 6.04 1.47 -2.48
CA ALA A 77 6.51 0.11 -2.79
C ALA A 77 7.50 0.08 -3.99
N PRO A 78 8.63 0.83 -3.90
CA PRO A 78 9.55 1.00 -5.02
C PRO A 78 10.28 -0.29 -5.43
N LEU A 79 10.46 -1.26 -4.53
CA LEU A 79 11.11 -2.53 -4.86
C LEU A 79 10.19 -3.42 -5.69
N THR A 80 8.91 -3.46 -5.34
CA THR A 80 7.83 -4.10 -6.09
C THR A 80 7.78 -3.51 -7.49
N LEU A 81 7.68 -2.18 -7.61
CA LEU A 81 7.66 -1.53 -8.93
C LEU A 81 8.82 -1.98 -9.81
N ARG A 82 10.04 -1.97 -9.26
CA ARG A 82 11.24 -2.37 -9.99
C ARG A 82 11.22 -3.85 -10.38
N ALA A 83 10.70 -4.72 -9.51
CA ALA A 83 10.52 -6.13 -9.82
C ALA A 83 9.50 -6.34 -10.95
N LEU A 84 8.34 -5.65 -10.91
CA LEU A 84 7.31 -5.72 -11.96
C LEU A 84 7.84 -5.24 -13.31
N ILE A 85 8.63 -4.16 -13.34
CA ILE A 85 9.28 -3.66 -14.55
C ILE A 85 10.26 -4.72 -15.10
N ASN A 86 11.07 -5.32 -14.24
CA ASN A 86 12.09 -6.28 -14.68
C ASN A 86 11.51 -7.60 -15.20
N ILE A 87 10.32 -8.01 -14.76
CA ILE A 87 9.60 -9.16 -15.34
C ILE A 87 8.80 -8.78 -16.61
N GLY A 88 8.84 -7.52 -17.05
CA GLY A 88 8.21 -7.08 -18.29
C GLY A 88 6.69 -6.88 -18.20
N LEU A 89 6.17 -6.63 -17.01
CA LEU A 89 4.74 -6.45 -16.81
C LEU A 89 4.24 -5.11 -17.41
N ASP A 90 3.12 -5.14 -18.13
CA ASP A 90 2.49 -3.94 -18.70
C ASP A 90 1.75 -3.13 -17.63
N LEU A 91 2.50 -2.23 -16.97
CA LEU A 91 1.99 -1.38 -15.90
C LEU A 91 0.85 -0.45 -16.34
N PRO A 92 0.89 0.21 -17.52
CA PRO A 92 -0.26 0.98 -18.02
C PRO A 92 -1.55 0.16 -18.12
N THR A 93 -1.48 -1.06 -18.64
CA THR A 93 -2.66 -1.94 -18.74
C THR A 93 -3.18 -2.35 -17.37
N LEU A 94 -2.29 -2.73 -16.44
CA LEU A 94 -2.67 -3.05 -15.07
C LEU A 94 -3.26 -1.88 -14.30
N SER A 95 -2.71 -0.67 -14.50
CA SER A 95 -3.22 0.56 -13.90
C SER A 95 -4.66 0.83 -14.32
N LYS A 96 -4.98 0.67 -15.63
CA LYS A 96 -6.36 0.78 -16.11
C LYS A 96 -7.27 -0.32 -15.54
N ALA A 97 -6.80 -1.55 -15.46
CA ALA A 97 -7.56 -2.66 -14.86
C ALA A 97 -7.90 -2.39 -13.38
N PHE A 98 -6.92 -1.91 -12.60
CA PHE A 98 -7.11 -1.48 -11.23
C PHE A 98 -8.14 -0.34 -11.14
N LEU A 99 -8.00 0.70 -11.95
CA LEU A 99 -8.91 1.85 -11.93
C LEU A 99 -10.34 1.43 -12.27
N ARG A 100 -10.54 0.53 -13.23
CA ARG A 100 -11.86 -0.03 -13.53
C ARG A 100 -12.44 -0.82 -12.35
N GLN A 101 -11.66 -1.68 -11.71
CA GLN A 101 -12.09 -2.41 -10.50
C GLN A 101 -12.50 -1.45 -9.37
N GLN A 102 -11.77 -0.33 -9.23
CA GLN A 102 -12.06 0.71 -8.25
C GLN A 102 -13.04 1.79 -8.75
N LYS A 103 -13.70 1.60 -9.89
CA LYS A 103 -14.65 2.56 -10.49
C LYS A 103 -14.07 3.98 -10.63
N TRP A 104 -12.80 4.06 -11.04
CA TRP A 104 -12.02 5.28 -11.20
C TRP A 104 -12.02 6.16 -9.94
N PHE A 105 -11.98 5.53 -8.76
CA PHE A 105 -11.88 6.23 -7.50
C PHE A 105 -10.56 7.03 -7.42
N ASP A 106 -10.67 8.27 -6.97
CA ASP A 106 -9.55 9.19 -6.82
C ASP A 106 -9.17 9.28 -5.35
N TYR A 107 -7.98 8.77 -5.02
CA TYR A 107 -7.46 8.76 -3.65
C TYR A 107 -6.95 10.13 -3.20
N GLY A 108 -6.89 11.12 -4.09
CA GLY A 108 -6.41 12.48 -3.80
C GLY A 108 -5.03 12.45 -3.12
N PRO A 109 -4.85 13.10 -1.96
CA PRO A 109 -3.55 13.19 -1.29
C PRO A 109 -3.11 11.91 -0.56
N ARG A 110 -3.95 10.86 -0.50
CA ARG A 110 -3.70 9.66 0.34
C ARG A 110 -2.83 8.63 -0.39
N VAL A 111 -1.60 9.01 -0.75
CA VAL A 111 -0.69 8.18 -1.57
C VAL A 111 -0.42 6.80 -0.98
N TYR A 112 -0.22 6.68 0.34
CA TYR A 112 0.02 5.38 0.99
C TYR A 112 -1.24 4.51 1.03
N GLY A 113 -2.42 5.11 1.21
CA GLY A 113 -3.69 4.38 1.12
C GLY A 113 -3.97 3.89 -0.30
N TYR A 114 -3.60 4.66 -1.31
CA TYR A 114 -3.64 4.21 -2.70
C TYR A 114 -2.63 3.07 -2.91
N CYS A 115 -1.38 3.22 -2.48
CA CYS A 115 -0.36 2.19 -2.60
C CYS A 115 -0.82 0.85 -1.99
N ASP A 116 -1.42 0.86 -0.80
CA ASP A 116 -1.97 -0.36 -0.17
C ASP A 116 -3.03 -1.04 -1.06
N ALA A 117 -4.00 -0.28 -1.58
CA ALA A 117 -5.01 -0.81 -2.49
C ALA A 117 -4.42 -1.37 -3.79
N VAL A 118 -3.35 -0.75 -4.31
CA VAL A 118 -2.61 -1.26 -5.48
C VAL A 118 -1.91 -2.57 -5.16
N LEU A 119 -1.23 -2.67 -4.02
CA LEU A 119 -0.53 -3.89 -3.60
C LEU A 119 -1.52 -5.04 -3.37
N ASP A 120 -2.68 -4.75 -2.77
CA ASP A 120 -3.77 -5.72 -2.60
C ASP A 120 -4.28 -6.23 -3.96
N PHE A 121 -4.56 -5.33 -4.89
CA PHE A 121 -4.93 -5.67 -6.26
C PHE A 121 -3.89 -6.54 -6.97
N LEU A 122 -2.59 -6.22 -6.81
CA LEU A 122 -1.48 -6.97 -7.41
C LEU A 122 -1.41 -8.40 -6.85
N LEU A 123 -1.64 -8.60 -5.55
CA LEU A 123 -1.67 -9.94 -4.95
C LEU A 123 -2.76 -10.85 -5.54
N GLU A 124 -3.82 -10.30 -6.12
CA GLU A 124 -4.87 -11.08 -6.76
C GLU A 124 -4.59 -11.40 -8.25
N ARG A 125 -3.52 -10.84 -8.83
CA ARG A 125 -3.25 -10.98 -10.27
C ARG A 125 -2.67 -12.34 -10.63
N GLN A 126 -3.22 -12.94 -11.68
CA GLN A 126 -2.75 -14.22 -12.23
C GLN A 126 -1.38 -14.06 -12.89
N GLU A 127 -1.08 -12.88 -13.42
CA GLU A 127 0.20 -12.52 -14.03
C GLU A 127 1.38 -12.64 -13.04
N LEU A 128 1.10 -12.64 -11.72
CA LEU A 128 2.08 -12.85 -10.67
C LEU A 128 2.09 -14.26 -10.10
N ALA A 129 1.27 -15.18 -10.61
CA ALA A 129 1.19 -16.56 -10.10
C ALA A 129 2.54 -17.29 -10.19
N ASP A 130 3.27 -17.09 -11.29
CA ASP A 130 4.59 -17.69 -11.54
C ASP A 130 5.75 -16.97 -10.82
N TYR A 131 5.45 -15.91 -10.05
CA TYR A 131 6.43 -15.09 -9.33
C TYR A 131 6.12 -15.01 -7.82
N PRO A 132 6.07 -16.15 -7.10
CA PRO A 132 5.75 -16.17 -5.66
C PRO A 132 6.69 -15.32 -4.81
N GLN A 133 7.97 -15.19 -5.19
CA GLN A 133 8.94 -14.32 -4.54
C GLN A 133 8.62 -12.82 -4.70
N ILE A 134 7.97 -12.42 -5.81
CA ILE A 134 7.50 -11.03 -6.01
C ILE A 134 6.24 -10.81 -5.17
N ARG A 135 5.35 -11.80 -5.06
CA ARG A 135 4.20 -11.75 -4.14
C ARG A 135 4.64 -11.61 -2.68
N ASP A 136 5.71 -12.29 -2.30
CA ASP A 136 6.31 -12.18 -0.96
C ASP A 136 6.96 -10.79 -0.73
N LEU A 137 7.61 -10.23 -1.76
CA LEU A 137 8.12 -8.85 -1.73
C LEU A 137 6.98 -7.81 -1.59
N ILE A 138 5.86 -8.03 -2.29
CA ILE A 138 4.66 -7.18 -2.15
C ILE A 138 4.16 -7.20 -0.71
N GLY A 139 4.11 -8.38 -0.07
CA GLY A 139 3.75 -8.50 1.34
C GLY A 139 4.69 -7.70 2.26
N LEU A 140 6.00 -7.76 2.02
CA LEU A 140 6.98 -6.98 2.78
C LEU A 140 6.76 -5.46 2.63
N GLU A 141 6.61 -4.95 1.40
CA GLU A 141 6.41 -3.52 1.19
C GLU A 141 5.02 -3.04 1.63
N ARG A 142 4.03 -3.93 1.66
CA ARG A 142 2.74 -3.63 2.27
C ARG A 142 2.88 -3.33 3.77
N GLU A 143 3.76 -4.02 4.49
CA GLU A 143 4.09 -3.64 5.88
C GLU A 143 4.80 -2.28 5.97
N CYS A 144 5.60 -1.88 4.97
CA CYS A 144 6.14 -0.52 4.91
C CYS A 144 5.03 0.54 4.73
N VAL A 145 4.06 0.27 3.86
CA VAL A 145 2.91 1.16 3.67
C VAL A 145 2.09 1.25 4.95
N HIS A 146 1.79 0.11 5.58
CA HIS A 146 1.06 0.05 6.84
C HIS A 146 1.81 0.72 8.01
N LEU A 147 3.14 0.75 7.96
CA LEU A 147 3.96 1.51 8.91
C LEU A 147 3.60 2.98 8.83
N TYR A 148 3.69 3.58 7.64
CA TYR A 148 3.42 5.01 7.45
C TYR A 148 1.97 5.40 7.72
N THR A 149 0.99 4.58 7.33
CA THR A 149 -0.42 4.85 7.64
C THR A 149 -0.71 4.72 9.13
N GLY A 150 0.03 3.87 9.85
CA GLY A 150 -0.08 3.69 11.30
C GLY A 150 0.41 4.91 12.11
N LEU A 151 1.40 5.65 11.60
CA LEU A 151 1.97 6.81 12.28
C LEU A 151 0.99 7.97 12.49
N VAL A 152 -0.16 7.97 11.79
CA VAL A 152 -1.19 9.00 11.93
C VAL A 152 -1.80 9.02 13.34
N LYS A 153 -1.79 7.89 14.06
CA LYS A 153 -2.29 7.78 15.43
C LYS A 153 -1.25 7.12 16.32
N ALA A 154 -0.47 7.93 17.03
CA ALA A 154 0.52 7.42 17.98
C ALA A 154 -0.17 6.72 19.17
N SER A 155 0.28 5.51 19.46
CA SER A 155 -0.11 4.73 20.62
C SER A 155 0.38 5.41 21.91
N ALA A 156 -0.53 5.53 22.87
CA ALA A 156 -0.22 6.07 24.19
C ALA A 156 0.86 5.22 24.89
N VAL A 157 1.66 5.87 25.73
CA VAL A 157 2.63 5.19 26.59
C VAL A 157 1.89 4.59 27.78
N VAL A 158 2.14 3.31 28.06
CA VAL A 158 1.67 2.62 29.26
C VAL A 158 2.85 2.49 30.23
N PRO A 159 2.83 3.22 31.37
CA PRO A 159 3.94 3.20 32.33
C PRO A 159 4.24 1.80 32.87
N GLY A 160 5.52 1.50 33.12
CA GLY A 160 5.96 0.22 33.69
C GLY A 160 5.77 -1.01 32.78
N GLN A 161 5.47 -0.82 31.49
CA GLN A 161 5.24 -1.92 30.56
C GLN A 161 6.12 -1.84 29.31
N TYR A 162 6.50 -3.00 28.79
CA TYR A 162 7.03 -3.16 27.44
C TYR A 162 5.89 -3.03 26.44
N GLN A 163 6.08 -2.23 25.40
CA GLN A 163 5.07 -2.08 24.35
C GLN A 163 5.72 -1.94 22.99
N ARG A 164 5.03 -2.37 21.94
CA ARG A 164 5.42 -2.02 20.58
C ARG A 164 5.31 -0.52 20.37
N THR A 165 6.11 -0.02 19.44
CA THR A 165 5.92 1.30 18.84
C THR A 165 5.09 1.16 17.57
N ASP A 166 4.50 2.27 17.12
CA ASP A 166 3.91 2.37 15.77
C ASP A 166 5.00 2.58 14.70
N SER A 167 6.27 2.55 15.10
CA SER A 167 7.46 2.79 14.27
C SER A 167 8.17 1.52 13.85
N ALA A 168 7.60 0.33 14.10
CA ALA A 168 8.09 -0.89 13.49
C ALA A 168 7.00 -1.92 13.23
N ARG A 169 7.27 -2.81 12.28
CA ARG A 169 6.45 -3.96 11.88
C ARG A 169 7.35 -5.14 11.57
N ILE A 170 6.83 -6.35 11.73
CA ILE A 170 7.53 -7.58 11.36
C ILE A 170 6.84 -8.21 10.17
N TYR A 171 7.64 -8.58 9.17
CA TYR A 171 7.22 -9.41 8.06
C TYR A 171 7.92 -10.77 8.13
N GLN A 172 7.17 -11.85 7.97
CA GLN A 172 7.72 -13.20 7.86
C GLN A 172 7.68 -13.62 6.39
N SER A 173 8.86 -13.59 5.79
CA SER A 173 9.11 -13.90 4.40
C SER A 173 9.29 -15.41 4.22
N SER A 174 8.82 -15.95 3.09
CA SER A 174 9.09 -17.34 2.67
C SER A 174 10.32 -17.46 1.78
N TYR A 175 10.85 -16.32 1.31
CA TYR A 175 12.04 -16.22 0.48
C TYR A 175 13.17 -15.45 1.17
N ALA A 176 14.39 -15.63 0.68
CA ALA A 176 15.58 -14.91 1.14
C ALA A 176 15.61 -13.44 0.66
N LEU A 177 14.54 -12.67 0.86
CA LEU A 177 14.40 -11.30 0.34
C LEU A 177 15.55 -10.37 0.75
N SER A 178 16.24 -10.66 1.85
CA SER A 178 17.48 -9.97 2.23
C SER A 178 18.53 -9.87 1.11
N GLN A 179 18.59 -10.83 0.19
CA GLN A 179 19.49 -10.77 -0.98
C GLN A 179 19.11 -9.60 -1.89
N TRP A 180 17.84 -9.48 -2.25
CA TRP A 180 17.31 -8.37 -3.04
C TRP A 180 17.37 -7.02 -2.32
N LEU A 181 17.18 -7.00 -1.00
CA LEU A 181 17.31 -5.78 -0.20
C LEU A 181 18.75 -5.24 -0.20
N ARG A 182 19.75 -6.12 -0.26
CA ARG A 182 21.17 -5.75 -0.35
C ARG A 182 21.57 -5.37 -1.79
N ASP A 183 21.12 -6.15 -2.77
CA ASP A 183 21.39 -5.93 -4.18
C ASP A 183 20.11 -5.80 -5.00
N LYS A 184 19.73 -4.54 -5.22
CA LYS A 184 18.52 -4.16 -5.99
C LYS A 184 18.64 -4.44 -7.48
N SER A 185 19.82 -4.80 -7.99
CA SER A 185 19.99 -5.19 -9.39
C SER A 185 19.37 -6.55 -9.69
N LEU A 186 19.20 -7.39 -8.66
CA LEU A 186 18.65 -8.75 -8.74
C LEU A 186 17.11 -8.80 -8.73
N LEU A 187 16.45 -7.71 -8.32
CA LEU A 187 14.98 -7.63 -8.19
C LEU A 187 14.27 -8.04 -9.49
N GLY A 188 13.46 -9.09 -9.45
CA GLY A 188 12.72 -9.59 -10.62
C GLY A 188 13.61 -10.19 -11.73
N ARG A 189 14.93 -10.27 -11.53
CA ARG A 189 15.90 -10.86 -12.50
C ARG A 189 16.50 -12.17 -12.02
N SER A 190 16.53 -12.39 -10.71
CA SER A 190 16.87 -13.68 -10.10
C SER A 190 15.70 -14.17 -9.24
N SER A 191 15.72 -15.43 -8.84
CA SER A 191 14.85 -15.92 -7.77
C SER A 191 15.69 -16.07 -6.50
N PRO A 192 15.36 -15.38 -5.39
CA PRO A 192 15.95 -15.68 -4.09
C PRO A 192 15.63 -17.12 -3.69
N GLU A 193 16.49 -17.69 -2.85
CA GLU A 193 16.27 -19.02 -2.29
C GLU A 193 14.99 -19.05 -1.43
N GLY A 194 14.25 -20.15 -1.48
CA GLY A 194 13.11 -20.41 -0.61
C GLY A 194 13.60 -20.73 0.80
N THR A 195 13.56 -19.73 1.70
CA THR A 195 13.95 -19.87 3.10
C THR A 195 13.20 -18.85 3.94
N SER A 196 12.77 -19.25 5.14
CA SER A 196 12.01 -18.36 6.00
C SER A 196 12.92 -17.29 6.61
N GLN A 197 12.56 -16.02 6.42
CA GLN A 197 13.26 -14.88 7.02
C GLN A 197 12.28 -14.05 7.84
N HIS A 198 12.73 -13.60 9.01
CA HIS A 198 11.99 -12.62 9.80
C HIS A 198 12.64 -11.26 9.59
N ILE A 199 11.88 -10.34 8.98
CA ILE A 199 12.35 -9.02 8.59
C ILE A 199 11.63 -8.00 9.48
N LEU A 200 12.40 -7.21 10.20
CA LEU A 200 11.89 -6.02 10.89
C LEU A 200 11.95 -4.84 9.92
N VAL A 201 10.79 -4.26 9.66
CA VAL A 201 10.64 -2.95 9.00
C VAL A 201 10.51 -1.92 10.11
N TYR A 202 11.42 -0.95 10.20
CA TYR A 202 11.39 0.02 11.29
C TYR A 202 11.77 1.42 10.83
N LEU A 203 11.24 2.42 11.52
CA LEU A 203 11.52 3.83 11.32
C LEU A 203 12.49 4.29 12.42
N PRO A 204 13.79 4.52 12.11
CA PRO A 204 14.78 4.89 13.12
C PRO A 204 14.43 6.21 13.83
N THR A 205 14.02 7.22 13.04
CA THR A 205 13.50 8.50 13.52
C THR A 205 12.39 8.99 12.60
N PRO A 206 11.47 9.85 13.07
CA PRO A 206 10.34 10.34 12.27
C PRO A 206 10.74 11.01 10.94
N GLU A 207 11.95 11.56 10.85
CA GLU A 207 12.46 12.30 9.70
C GLU A 207 13.17 11.42 8.66
N THR A 208 13.43 10.15 9.00
CA THR A 208 14.20 9.22 8.14
C THR A 208 13.29 8.29 7.34
N ARG A 209 13.83 7.64 6.30
CA ARG A 209 13.15 6.52 5.63
C ARG A 209 13.20 5.28 6.53
N HIS A 210 12.20 4.41 6.40
CA HIS A 210 12.23 3.10 7.06
C HIS A 210 13.45 2.29 6.61
N LYS A 211 13.88 1.36 7.46
CA LYS A 211 14.97 0.42 7.22
C LYS A 211 14.48 -1.01 7.41
N PHE A 212 15.22 -1.94 6.80
CA PHE A 212 15.01 -3.36 6.94
C PHE A 212 16.17 -3.97 7.72
N THR A 213 15.87 -4.89 8.62
CA THR A 213 16.90 -5.72 9.24
C THR A 213 16.38 -7.13 9.50
N LEU A 214 17.27 -8.12 9.43
CA LEU A 214 16.93 -9.48 9.81
C LEU A 214 16.93 -9.59 11.34
N ILE A 215 15.92 -10.25 11.87
CA ILE A 215 15.81 -10.55 13.30
C ILE A 215 15.68 -12.06 13.51
N SER A 216 16.09 -12.53 14.68
CA SER A 216 15.96 -13.96 14.99
C SER A 216 14.50 -14.37 15.20
N PRO A 217 14.16 -15.65 15.05
CA PRO A 217 12.83 -16.17 15.43
C PRO A 217 12.47 -15.83 16.88
N ARG A 218 13.45 -15.86 17.80
CA ARG A 218 13.23 -15.50 19.21
C ARG A 218 12.89 -14.02 19.39
N ALA A 219 13.59 -13.11 18.70
CA ALA A 219 13.25 -11.68 18.72
C ALA A 219 11.86 -11.41 18.14
N THR A 220 11.50 -12.14 17.08
CA THR A 220 10.15 -12.08 16.50
C THR A 220 9.09 -12.52 17.50
N TYR A 221 9.33 -13.64 18.18
CA TYR A 221 8.42 -14.15 19.21
C TYR A 221 8.24 -13.14 20.36
N LEU A 222 9.33 -12.55 20.86
CA LEU A 222 9.27 -11.50 21.89
C LEU A 222 8.45 -10.31 21.43
N TYR A 223 8.68 -9.79 20.23
CA TYR A 223 7.88 -8.71 19.66
C TYR A 223 6.40 -9.14 19.52
N ARG A 224 6.13 -10.38 19.11
CA ARG A 224 4.78 -10.97 19.04
C ARG A 224 4.05 -10.97 20.39
N CYS A 225 4.73 -11.27 21.49
CA CYS A 225 4.15 -11.21 22.84
C CYS A 225 3.69 -9.80 23.26
N LEU A 226 4.21 -8.75 22.60
CA LEU A 226 3.90 -7.35 22.87
C LEU A 226 2.77 -6.79 21.99
N GLU A 227 1.88 -7.64 21.42
CA GLU A 227 0.64 -7.17 20.79
C GLU A 227 -0.20 -6.28 21.71
N GLN A 228 -0.19 -6.62 23.00
CA GLN A 228 -0.64 -5.76 24.08
C GLN A 228 0.57 -5.35 24.92
N PRO A 229 0.58 -4.16 25.51
CA PRO A 229 1.57 -3.78 26.51
C PRO A 229 1.68 -4.84 27.63
N GLN A 230 2.91 -5.23 27.98
CA GLN A 230 3.19 -6.29 28.97
C GLN A 230 4.09 -5.81 30.09
N SER A 231 3.77 -6.17 31.33
CA SER A 231 4.74 -6.06 32.43
C SER A 231 5.82 -7.15 32.31
N LEU A 232 6.97 -6.94 32.96
CA LEU A 232 8.05 -7.93 32.99
C LEU A 232 7.58 -9.30 33.52
N VAL A 233 6.73 -9.29 34.55
CA VAL A 233 6.18 -10.52 35.16
C VAL A 233 5.34 -11.29 34.15
N THR A 234 4.42 -10.60 33.49
CA THR A 234 3.52 -11.21 32.48
C THR A 234 4.32 -11.74 31.30
N LEU A 235 5.31 -10.96 30.83
CA LEU A 235 6.18 -11.38 29.74
C LEU A 235 6.97 -12.64 30.10
N THR A 236 7.49 -12.74 31.34
CA THR A 236 8.24 -13.92 31.82
C THR A 236 7.34 -15.16 31.89
N GLN A 237 6.09 -14.99 32.31
CA GLN A 237 5.08 -16.05 32.33
C GLN A 237 4.75 -16.55 30.92
N ILE A 238 4.52 -15.63 29.97
CA ILE A 238 4.24 -15.96 28.55
C ILE A 238 5.41 -16.74 27.94
N LEU A 239 6.64 -16.34 28.26
CA LEU A 239 7.85 -16.97 27.75
C LEU A 239 8.11 -18.39 28.33
N GLY A 240 7.28 -18.85 29.27
CA GLY A 240 7.40 -20.19 29.86
C GLY A 240 8.64 -20.38 30.72
N SER A 241 9.27 -19.30 31.19
CA SER A 241 10.43 -19.39 32.07
C SER A 241 9.97 -19.79 33.47
N THR A 242 10.45 -20.93 33.98
CA THR A 242 10.30 -21.32 35.39
C THR A 242 11.15 -20.47 36.34
N ALA A 243 12.04 -19.63 35.80
CA ALA A 243 12.81 -18.68 36.57
C ALA A 243 12.01 -17.37 36.78
N ALA A 244 12.17 -16.75 37.95
CA ALA A 244 11.54 -15.47 38.31
C ALA A 244 12.01 -14.26 37.46
N GLN A 245 12.85 -14.50 36.43
CA GLN A 245 13.37 -13.48 35.52
C GLN A 245 13.45 -14.01 34.08
N PRO A 246 13.33 -13.14 33.06
CA PRO A 246 13.63 -13.51 31.68
C PRO A 246 15.10 -13.89 31.56
N SER A 247 15.43 -14.75 30.59
CA SER A 247 16.83 -15.07 30.31
C SER A 247 17.61 -13.80 29.94
N GLY A 248 18.91 -13.75 30.27
CA GLY A 248 19.76 -12.60 29.90
C GLY A 248 19.79 -12.35 28.38
N GLU A 249 19.59 -13.41 27.59
CA GLU A 249 19.43 -13.33 26.14
C GLU A 249 18.14 -12.60 25.73
N ASP A 250 17.01 -12.90 26.37
CA ASP A 250 15.73 -12.24 26.07
C ASP A 250 15.79 -10.73 26.39
N ILE A 251 16.42 -10.36 27.51
CA ILE A 251 16.64 -8.95 27.87
C ILE A 251 17.52 -8.26 26.83
N ALA A 252 18.59 -8.91 26.37
CA ALA A 252 19.45 -8.37 25.32
C ALA A 252 18.71 -8.18 23.99
N LEU A 253 17.81 -9.11 23.63
CA LEU A 253 16.97 -9.01 22.44
C LEU A 253 15.94 -7.87 22.56
N LEU A 254 15.29 -7.70 23.71
CA LEU A 254 14.41 -6.56 23.98
C LEU A 254 15.19 -5.23 23.87
N GLY A 255 16.42 -5.17 24.40
CA GLY A 255 17.30 -4.02 24.24
C GLY A 255 17.62 -3.69 22.77
N LYS A 256 17.89 -4.71 21.95
CA LYS A 256 18.10 -4.53 20.50
C LYS A 256 16.84 -4.04 19.79
N LEU A 257 15.66 -4.61 20.11
CA LEU A 257 14.38 -4.15 19.56
C LEU A 257 14.10 -2.69 19.95
N HIS A 258 14.46 -2.29 21.17
CA HIS A 258 14.33 -0.92 21.64
C HIS A 258 15.25 0.03 20.86
N GLN A 259 16.52 -0.33 20.64
CA GLN A 259 17.47 0.45 19.83
C GLN A 259 17.00 0.63 18.38
N LEU A 260 16.23 -0.32 17.86
CA LEU A 260 15.62 -0.27 16.53
C LEU A 260 14.27 0.47 16.53
N ASN A 261 13.93 1.17 17.62
CA ASN A 261 12.65 1.86 17.80
C ASN A 261 11.44 0.95 17.55
N ALA A 262 11.56 -0.37 17.77
CA ALA A 262 10.47 -1.31 17.57
C ALA A 262 9.61 -1.50 18.82
N ILE A 263 10.21 -1.29 19.99
CA ILE A 263 9.54 -1.34 21.28
C ILE A 263 9.96 -0.18 22.17
N ARG A 264 9.10 0.17 23.13
CA ARG A 264 9.45 0.99 24.30
C ARG A 264 9.75 0.06 25.47
N MET A 265 10.77 0.41 26.23
CA MET A 265 11.06 -0.22 27.51
C MET A 265 10.22 0.45 28.61
N PRO A 266 9.93 -0.27 29.71
CA PRO A 266 9.30 0.33 30.88
C PRO A 266 10.18 1.48 31.41
N VAL A 267 9.57 2.66 31.59
CA VAL A 267 10.14 3.84 32.25
C VAL A 267 9.54 3.93 33.65
#